data_AF-A0A9X9IRR3-F1
#
_entry.id   AF-A0A9X9IRR3-F1
#
_cell.length_a   1.000
_cell.length_b   1.000
_cell.length_c   1.000
_cell.angle_alpha   90.00
_cell.angle_beta   90.00
_cell.angle_gamma   90.00
#
_symmetry.space_group_name_H-M   'P 1'
#
loop_
_entity.id
_entity.type
_entity.pdbx_description
1 polymer ?
#
loop_
_entity_poly.entity_id
_entity_poly.type
_entity_poly.pdbx_seq_one_letter_code
_entity_poly.pdbx_strand_id
1 'polypeptide(L)' 'MLWEIAKHRIHSPLLLKDSEIKVDFPTTDYVGNQYYIFNIKGNNYRLIVVVKFTMGYIFIRKVCTHKEYDKIDCSTI' A
#
# COMPACT_ATOMS: atom_id res chain seq x y z
N MET A 1 9.18 34.05 -18.51
CA MET A 1 10.30 33.22 -18.05
C MET A 1 10.57 33.72 -16.65
N LEU A 2 9.77 33.32 -15.67
CA LEU A 2 10.19 32.51 -14.52
C LEU A 2 8.93 32.01 -13.76
N TRP A 3 8.04 31.30 -14.45
CA TRP A 3 6.85 30.66 -13.84
C TRP A 3 7.02 29.12 -13.76
N GLU A 4 8.23 28.62 -14.04
CA GLU A 4 8.58 27.21 -14.21
C GLU A 4 8.94 26.49 -12.89
N ILE A 5 8.63 27.05 -11.71
CA ILE A 5 9.09 26.45 -10.43
C ILE A 5 7.94 25.86 -9.58
N ALA A 6 6.68 26.23 -9.84
CA ALA A 6 5.54 25.76 -9.01
C ALA A 6 4.83 24.49 -9.54
N LYS A 7 5.14 24.01 -10.76
CA LYS A 7 4.44 22.86 -11.36
C LYS A 7 4.92 21.49 -10.87
N HIS A 8 5.92 21.40 -10.00
CA HIS A 8 6.43 20.10 -9.53
C HIS A 8 5.74 19.56 -8.27
N ARG A 9 4.74 20.26 -7.71
CA ARG A 9 4.14 19.82 -6.44
C ARG A 9 2.66 20.14 -6.29
N ILE A 10 1.87 19.78 -7.29
CA ILE A 10 0.47 19.42 -7.05
C ILE A 10 0.30 17.99 -7.53
N HIS A 11 0.69 17.02 -6.69
CA HIS A 11 0.09 15.70 -6.82
C HIS A 11 -1.36 15.88 -6.35
N SER A 12 -2.26 15.74 -7.31
CA SER A 12 -3.70 15.86 -7.12
C SER A 12 -4.13 15.05 -5.90
N PRO A 13 -4.83 15.64 -4.90
CA PRO A 13 -5.34 14.91 -3.72
C PRO A 13 -6.38 13.83 -4.07
N LEU A 14 -6.65 13.62 -5.37
CA LEU A 14 -7.60 12.65 -5.90
C LEU A 14 -6.92 11.43 -6.57
N LEU A 15 -5.59 11.37 -6.65
CA LEU A 15 -4.85 10.26 -7.29
C LEU A 15 -3.63 9.84 -6.48
N LEU A 16 -3.82 9.43 -5.23
CA LEU A 16 -2.84 8.57 -4.56
C LEU A 16 -2.87 7.21 -5.26
N LYS A 17 -2.14 7.11 -6.37
CA LYS A 17 -1.96 5.87 -7.12
C LYS A 17 -1.07 4.93 -6.29
N ASP A 18 -1.28 3.63 -6.44
CA ASP A 18 -0.44 2.53 -5.91
C ASP A 18 1.08 2.81 -5.97
N SER A 19 1.50 3.63 -6.95
CA SER A 19 2.87 4.09 -7.14
C SER A 19 3.47 4.81 -5.93
N GLU A 20 2.71 5.62 -5.18
CA GLU A 20 3.28 6.36 -4.04
C GLU A 20 3.59 5.45 -2.85
N ILE A 21 2.73 4.47 -2.56
CA ILE A 21 3.00 3.47 -1.51
C ILE A 21 4.28 2.68 -1.84
N LYS A 22 4.51 2.37 -3.12
CA LYS A 22 5.74 1.68 -3.54
C LYS A 22 7.00 2.55 -3.47
N VAL A 23 6.87 3.88 -3.46
CA VAL A 23 8.01 4.77 -3.25
C VAL A 23 8.44 4.73 -1.78
N ASP A 24 7.50 4.84 -0.86
CA ASP A 24 7.81 4.83 0.59
C ASP A 24 8.07 3.40 1.11
N PHE A 25 7.39 2.41 0.56
CA PHE A 25 7.48 1.00 0.93
C PHE A 25 7.67 0.12 -0.31
N PRO A 26 8.90 0.02 -0.83
CA PRO A 26 9.18 -0.69 -2.08
C PRO A 26 8.95 -2.20 -2.00
N THR A 27 8.99 -2.77 -0.79
CA THR A 27 8.75 -4.20 -0.53
C THR A 27 7.27 -4.54 -0.37
N THR A 28 6.37 -3.58 -0.59
CA THR A 28 4.93 -3.78 -0.44
C THR A 28 4.36 -4.45 -1.67
N ASP A 29 3.61 -5.52 -1.43
CA ASP A 29 2.88 -6.24 -2.46
C ASP A 29 1.45 -5.71 -2.55
N TYR A 30 1.00 -5.40 -3.78
CA TYR A 30 -0.38 -5.05 -4.07
C TYR A 30 -1.07 -6.28 -4.67
N VAL A 31 -2.11 -6.76 -4.01
CA VAL A 31 -2.77 -8.03 -4.37
C VAL A 31 -4.16 -7.81 -4.99
N GLY A 32 -4.51 -6.55 -5.27
CA GLY A 32 -5.79 -6.18 -5.86
C GLY A 32 -6.81 -5.74 -4.81
N ASN A 33 -7.94 -5.20 -5.27
CA ASN A 33 -9.04 -4.74 -4.42
C ASN A 33 -8.63 -3.83 -3.24
N GLN A 34 -7.62 -2.97 -3.45
CA GLN A 34 -7.05 -2.05 -2.44
C GLN A 34 -6.32 -2.77 -1.28
N TYR A 35 -5.99 -4.06 -1.41
CA TYR A 35 -5.19 -4.79 -0.45
C TYR A 35 -3.68 -4.60 -0.68
N TYR A 36 -2.99 -4.23 0.39
CA TYR A 36 -1.54 -4.10 0.44
C TYR A 36 -0.97 -4.99 1.54
N ILE A 37 0.13 -5.64 1.23
CA ILE A 37 0.80 -6.57 2.13
C ILE A 37 2.18 -6.04 2.44
N PHE A 38 2.43 -5.83 3.72
CA PHE A 38 3.68 -5.32 4.25
C PHE A 38 4.45 -6.44 4.94
N ASN A 39 5.75 -6.49 4.65
CA ASN A 39 6.68 -7.43 5.26
C ASN A 39 7.19 -6.82 6.57
N ILE A 40 6.91 -7.44 7.71
CA ILE A 40 7.29 -6.91 9.03
C ILE A 40 8.14 -7.90 9.83
N LYS A 41 8.88 -7.38 10.81
CA LYS A 41 9.76 -8.16 11.71
C LYS A 41 10.76 -9.05 10.95
N GLY A 42 11.53 -8.44 10.06
CA GLY A 42 12.53 -9.17 9.26
C GLY A 42 11.91 -10.21 8.34
N ASN A 43 10.81 -9.87 7.67
CA ASN A 43 10.09 -10.72 6.71
C ASN A 43 9.35 -11.94 7.29
N ASN A 44 9.30 -12.08 8.63
CA ASN A 44 8.65 -13.23 9.28
C ASN A 44 7.12 -13.16 9.28
N TYR A 45 6.57 -11.96 9.11
CA TYR A 45 5.13 -11.70 9.17
C TYR A 45 4.67 -10.85 7.98
N ARG A 46 3.38 -10.98 7.69
CA ARG A 46 2.64 -10.27 6.65
C ARG A 46 1.52 -9.47 7.33
N LEU A 47 1.56 -8.17 7.14
CA LEU A 47 0.52 -7.24 7.56
C LEU A 47 -0.35 -6.93 6.35
N ILE A 48 -1.58 -7.43 6.36
CA ILE A 48 -2.57 -7.23 5.30
C ILE A 48 -3.42 -6.02 5.68
N VAL A 49 -3.40 -5.00 4.84
CA VAL A 49 -4.19 -3.78 5.04
C VAL A 49 -5.00 -3.42 3.81
N VAL A 50 -6.08 -2.69 4.01
CA VAL A 50 -6.83 -2.02 2.94
C VAL A 50 -6.61 -0.52 3.07
N VAL A 51 -6.09 0.11 2.03
CA VAL A 51 -5.87 1.56 2.00
C VAL A 51 -7.02 2.23 1.25
N LYS A 52 -7.76 3.09 1.94
CA LYS A 52 -8.84 3.90 1.37
C LYS A 52 -8.32 5.31 1.11
N PHE A 53 -7.63 5.50 -0.01
CA PHE A 53 -7.02 6.78 -0.39
C PHE A 53 -8.00 7.95 -0.39
N THR A 54 -9.22 7.74 -0.90
CA THR A 54 -10.26 8.78 -0.95
C THR A 54 -10.64 9.32 0.42
N MET A 55 -10.53 8.48 1.46
CA MET A 55 -10.85 8.86 2.83
C MET A 55 -9.60 9.07 3.70
N GLY A 56 -8.40 8.75 3.20
CA GLY A 56 -7.14 8.84 3.95
C GLY A 56 -6.98 7.81 5.07
N TYR A 57 -7.76 6.72 5.08
CA TYR A 57 -7.70 5.70 6.14
C TYR A 57 -6.98 4.43 5.71
N ILE A 58 -6.29 3.80 6.65
CA ILE A 58 -5.68 2.48 6.52
C ILE A 58 -6.38 1.53 7.48
N PHE A 59 -6.94 0.45 6.94
CA PHE A 59 -7.62 -0.58 7.72
C PHE A 59 -6.73 -1.81 7.82
N ILE A 60 -6.33 -2.17 9.05
CA ILE A 60 -5.62 -3.42 9.28
C ILE A 60 -6.64 -4.56 9.24
N ARG A 61 -6.47 -5.48 8.29
CA ARG A 61 -7.36 -6.64 8.14
C ARG A 61 -6.82 -7.82 8.93
N LYS A 62 -5.53 -8.12 8.78
CA LYS A 62 -4.91 -9.27 9.44
C LYS A 62 -3.41 -9.08 9.58
N VAL A 63 -2.87 -9.65 10.66
CA VAL A 63 -1.43 -9.89 10.84
C VAL A 63 -1.25 -11.39 10.94
N CYS A 64 -0.36 -11.95 10.12
CA CYS A 64 -0.09 -13.38 10.11
C CYS A 64 1.38 -13.66 9.84
N THR A 65 1.85 -14.85 10.18
CA THR A 65 3.18 -15.33 9.81
C THR A 65 3.27 -15.58 8.32
N HIS A 66 4.49 -15.60 7.76
CA HIS A 66 4.69 -15.96 6.35
C HIS A 66 4.03 -17.31 6.00
N LYS A 67 4.19 -18.31 6.87
CA LYS A 67 3.63 -19.66 6.65
C LYS A 67 2.10 -19.69 6.68
N GLU A 68 1.48 -18.83 7.46
CA GLU A 68 0.03 -18.68 7.47
C GLU A 68 -0.46 -17.93 6.23
N TYR A 69 0.26 -16.88 5.83
CA TYR A 69 -0.03 -16.13 4.62
C TYR A 69 0.02 -17.01 3.37
N ASP A 70 1.01 -17.89 3.24
CA ASP A 70 1.13 -18.81 2.10
C ASP A 70 -0.07 -19.76 1.93
N LYS A 71 -0.89 -19.93 2.99
CA LYS A 71 -2.10 -20.75 2.97
C LYS A 71 -3.37 -19.95 2.71
N ILE A 72 -3.29 -18.62 2.70
CA ILE A 72 -4.42 -17.75 2.46
C ILE A 72 -4.54 -17.53 0.95
N ASP A 73 -5.69 -17.90 0.40
CA ASP A 73 -6.04 -17.49 -0.96
C ASP A 73 -6.42 -16.01 -0.96
N CYS A 74 -5.51 -15.18 -1.46
CA CYS A 74 -5.69 -13.73 -1.49
C CYS A 74 -6.80 -13.27 -2.43
N SER A 75 -7.35 -14.15 -3.28
CA SER A 75 -8.53 -13.86 -4.09
C SER A 75 -9.84 -13.87 -3.28
N THR A 76 -9.81 -14.36 -2.03
CA THR A 76 -11.02 -14.60 -1.20
C THR A 76 -11.14 -13.73 0.06
N ILE A 77 -10.26 -12.74 0.26
CA ILE A 77 -10.17 -11.91 1.50
C ILE A 77 -11.09 -10.68 1.49
#